data_AF-A0A925NCI6-F1
#
_entry.id   AF-A0A925NCI6-F1
#
_cell.length_a   1.000
_cell.length_b   1.000
_cell.length_c   1.000
_cell.angle_alpha   90.00
_cell.angle_beta   90.00
_cell.angle_gamma   90.00
#
_symmetry.space_group_name_H-M   'P 1'
#
loop_
_entity.id
_entity.type
_entity.pdbx_description
1 polymer ?
#
loop_
_entity_poly.entity_id
_entity_poly.type
_entity_poly.pdbx_seq_one_letter_code
_entity_poly.pdbx_strand_id
1 'polypeptide(L)'
;MAPKSTPLCRSASQTGCAISYVSFRANTPPPEKSLFVAAQPKVWFSKRADVSSATGKGSAKWQTLVASVETPFFAVPGLVSTQCVSDTNGSYLAAKVHPDNRSDDIGGDMVAGGMLIDNWGLRLIDVSLGLGDIVDVVGQQAKAYLARAK
;
A
#
# COMPACT_ATOMS: atom_id res chain seq x y z
N MET A 1 -26.69 10.98 -20.83
CA MET A 1 -26.29 11.28 -19.43
C MET A 1 -24.81 11.01 -19.31
N ALA A 2 -24.00 12.01 -18.93
CA ALA A 2 -22.60 11.75 -18.59
C ALA A 2 -22.54 10.83 -17.36
N PRO A 3 -21.60 9.87 -17.29
CA PRO A 3 -21.43 9.04 -16.10
C PRO A 3 -21.10 9.95 -14.91
N LYS A 4 -21.79 9.75 -13.78
CA LYS A 4 -21.40 10.38 -12.51
C LYS A 4 -20.02 9.84 -12.13
N SER A 5 -19.01 10.70 -12.13
CA SER A 5 -17.65 10.35 -11.73
C SER A 5 -17.45 10.65 -10.24
N THR A 6 -16.91 9.68 -9.50
CA THR A 6 -16.48 9.89 -8.12
C THR A 6 -15.11 10.56 -8.11
N PRO A 7 -14.95 11.76 -7.50
CA PRO A 7 -13.66 12.45 -7.48
C PRO A 7 -12.64 11.71 -6.60
N LEU A 8 -11.34 11.96 -6.82
CA LEU A 8 -10.28 11.48 -5.92
C LEU A 8 -10.19 12.35 -4.66
N CYS A 9 -9.93 11.72 -3.52
CA CYS A 9 -9.69 12.44 -2.27
C CYS A 9 -8.39 13.25 -2.33
N ARG A 10 -8.47 14.51 -1.87
CA ARG A 10 -7.36 15.48 -1.81
C ARG A 10 -7.06 15.95 -0.39
N SER A 11 -7.70 15.34 0.62
CA SER A 11 -7.36 15.45 2.04
C SER A 11 -7.98 14.28 2.80
N ALA A 12 -7.42 13.94 3.96
CA ALA A 12 -7.93 12.86 4.81
C ALA A 12 -9.31 13.14 5.44
N SER A 13 -9.75 14.41 5.50
CA SER A 13 -11.08 14.80 5.98
C SER A 13 -12.13 14.92 4.87
N GLN A 14 -11.76 14.73 3.60
CA GLN A 14 -12.71 14.85 2.49
C GLN A 14 -13.61 13.61 2.42
N THR A 15 -14.92 13.81 2.35
CA THR A 15 -15.93 12.75 2.22
C THR A 15 -16.47 12.66 0.79
N GLY A 16 -17.00 11.50 0.39
CA GLY A 16 -17.63 11.33 -0.94
C GLY A 16 -16.65 11.28 -2.11
N CYS A 17 -15.43 10.79 -1.87
CA CYS A 17 -14.35 10.67 -2.83
C CYS A 17 -13.68 9.29 -2.75
N ALA A 18 -12.95 8.91 -3.80
CA ALA A 18 -12.19 7.67 -3.86
C ALA A 18 -10.72 7.89 -3.48
N ILE A 19 -10.15 6.93 -2.76
CA ILE A 19 -8.71 6.84 -2.50
C ILE A 19 -8.14 5.80 -3.46
N SER A 20 -7.04 6.14 -4.14
CA SER A 20 -6.36 5.26 -5.09
C SER A 20 -4.86 5.36 -4.87
N TYR A 21 -4.21 4.19 -4.82
CA TYR A 21 -2.77 4.05 -4.73
C TYR A 21 -2.37 2.68 -5.30
N VAL A 22 -1.08 2.55 -5.60
CA VAL A 22 -0.40 1.32 -5.93
C VAL A 22 0.96 1.36 -5.25
N SER A 23 1.46 0.22 -4.78
CA SER A 23 2.74 0.14 -4.10
C SER A 23 3.82 -0.54 -4.94
N PHE A 24 5.04 -0.02 -4.85
CA PHE A 24 6.23 -0.55 -5.49
C PHE A 24 7.36 -0.62 -4.47
N ARG A 25 8.35 -1.48 -4.69
CA ARG A 25 9.54 -1.50 -3.84
C ARG A 25 10.33 -0.21 -4.04
N ALA A 26 10.83 0.38 -2.96
CA ALA A 26 11.58 1.63 -3.02
C ALA A 26 12.88 1.53 -3.85
N ASN A 27 13.46 0.33 -3.97
CA ASN A 27 14.64 0.04 -4.79
C ASN A 27 14.32 -0.48 -6.20
N THR A 28 13.05 -0.74 -6.49
CA THR A 28 12.56 -1.15 -7.82
C THR A 28 11.36 -0.28 -8.17
N PRO A 29 11.61 1.01 -8.53
CA PRO A 29 10.54 1.96 -8.84
C PRO A 29 9.73 1.49 -10.07
N PRO A 30 8.49 2.00 -10.25
CA PRO A 30 7.62 1.60 -11.35
C PRO A 30 8.29 1.84 -12.71
N PRO A 31 8.35 0.83 -13.61
CA PRO A 31 8.73 1.05 -15.00
C PRO A 31 7.71 1.96 -15.74
N GLU A 32 8.09 2.55 -16.87
CA GLU A 32 7.25 3.48 -17.65
C GLU A 32 5.86 2.93 -18.00
N LYS A 33 5.73 1.61 -18.21
CA LYS A 33 4.47 0.93 -18.54
C LYS A 33 3.81 0.27 -17.33
N SER A 34 4.06 0.82 -16.14
CA SER A 34 3.40 0.39 -14.90
C SER A 34 1.91 0.60 -14.98
N LEU A 35 1.18 -0.42 -14.53
CA LEU A 35 -0.26 -0.32 -14.39
C LEU A 35 -0.58 0.39 -13.07
N PHE A 36 -1.74 1.03 -13.03
CA PHE A 36 -2.35 1.60 -11.80
C PHE A 36 -1.59 2.76 -11.15
N VAL A 37 -0.45 3.17 -11.70
CA VAL A 37 0.22 4.40 -11.29
C VAL A 37 -0.63 5.58 -11.77
N ALA A 38 -1.08 6.40 -10.83
CA ALA A 38 -1.87 7.57 -11.13
C ALA A 38 -0.95 8.78 -11.33
N ALA A 39 -1.30 9.65 -12.27
CA ALA A 39 -0.48 10.82 -12.58
C ALA A 39 -0.33 11.80 -11.40
N GLN A 40 -1.27 11.88 -10.44
CA GLN A 40 -1.19 12.81 -9.30
C GLN A 40 -2.17 12.47 -8.16
N PRO A 41 -1.90 11.53 -7.24
CA PRO A 41 -2.41 11.63 -5.87
C PRO A 41 -1.43 12.42 -5.01
N LYS A 42 -1.93 13.49 -4.34
CA LYS A 42 -1.26 14.02 -3.15
C LYS A 42 -1.62 13.05 -2.03
N VAL A 43 -0.63 12.33 -1.53
CA VAL A 43 -0.90 11.10 -0.78
C VAL A 43 -0.70 11.32 0.72
N TRP A 44 -1.54 10.65 1.50
CA TRP A 44 -1.72 10.84 2.95
C TRP A 44 -1.15 9.69 3.78
N PHE A 45 -0.45 8.75 3.15
CA PHE A 45 0.15 7.63 3.86
C PHE A 45 1.30 8.14 4.71
N SER A 46 1.26 7.79 6.00
CA SER A 46 2.37 8.01 6.90
C SER A 46 3.54 7.08 6.52
N LYS A 47 4.68 7.24 7.18
CA LYS A 47 5.82 6.32 6.96
C LYS A 47 5.63 4.94 7.59
N ARG A 48 4.44 4.64 8.13
CA ARG A 48 4.15 3.40 8.83
C ARG A 48 3.59 2.35 7.88
N ALA A 49 4.18 1.16 7.90
CA ALA A 49 3.70 -0.02 7.20
C ALA A 49 3.76 -1.21 8.15
N ASP A 50 3.00 -1.09 9.23
CA ASP A 50 3.12 -1.99 10.38
C ASP A 50 2.30 -3.28 10.24
N VAL A 51 1.45 -3.40 9.23
CA VAL A 51 0.58 -4.56 9.01
C VAL A 51 1.01 -5.31 7.75
N SER A 52 1.20 -6.62 7.86
CA SER A 52 1.47 -7.49 6.71
C SER A 52 0.44 -8.61 6.59
N SER A 53 0.29 -9.15 5.38
CA SER A 53 -0.53 -10.34 5.10
C SER A 53 0.36 -11.54 4.78
N ALA A 54 -0.14 -12.73 5.15
CA ALA A 54 0.48 -14.03 4.87
C ALA A 54 0.56 -14.42 3.38
N THR A 55 0.15 -13.53 2.47
CA THR A 55 -0.08 -13.86 1.04
C THR A 55 1.15 -13.64 0.15
N GLY A 56 2.18 -12.93 0.63
CA GLY A 56 3.40 -12.71 -0.13
C GLY A 56 4.30 -13.95 -0.18
N LYS A 57 4.65 -14.44 -1.38
CA LYS A 57 5.75 -15.39 -1.59
C LYS A 57 7.09 -14.68 -1.44
N GLY A 58 7.41 -14.25 -0.22
CA GLY A 58 8.68 -13.62 0.14
C GLY A 58 9.81 -14.63 0.33
N SER A 59 10.89 -14.20 1.00
CA SER A 59 12.04 -15.05 1.32
C SER A 59 11.66 -16.27 2.17
N ALA A 60 12.54 -17.26 2.24
CA ALA A 60 12.34 -18.43 3.10
C ALA A 60 12.09 -18.02 4.56
N LYS A 61 12.80 -16.99 5.05
CA LYS A 61 12.59 -16.41 6.38
C LYS A 61 11.19 -15.83 6.54
N TRP A 62 10.70 -15.08 5.55
CA TRP A 62 9.33 -14.57 5.54
C TRP A 62 8.30 -15.70 5.62
N GLN A 63 8.49 -16.76 4.83
CA GLN A 63 7.58 -17.91 4.84
C GLN A 63 7.59 -18.64 6.18
N THR A 64 8.76 -18.82 6.81
CA THR A 64 8.87 -19.37 8.17
C THR A 64 8.17 -18.48 9.20
N LEU A 65 8.36 -17.16 9.14
CA LEU A 65 7.68 -16.22 10.01
C LEU A 65 6.16 -16.33 9.87
N VAL A 66 5.65 -16.25 8.66
CA VAL A 66 4.21 -16.36 8.37
C VAL A 66 3.62 -17.69 8.84
N ALA A 67 4.34 -18.79 8.67
CA ALA A 67 3.89 -20.12 9.13
C ALA A 67 3.82 -20.24 10.66
N SER A 68 4.51 -19.37 11.40
CA SER A 68 4.48 -19.34 12.88
C SER A 68 3.34 -18.49 13.45
N VAL A 69 2.60 -17.77 12.60
CA VAL A 69 1.54 -16.86 13.02
C VAL A 69 0.18 -17.54 12.86
N GLU A 70 -0.61 -17.56 13.92
CA GLU A 70 -1.96 -18.17 13.92
C GLU A 70 -3.05 -17.24 13.34
N THR A 71 -2.79 -15.93 13.27
CA THR A 71 -3.75 -14.93 12.81
C THR A 71 -3.55 -14.57 11.33
N PRO A 72 -4.63 -14.29 10.57
CA PRO A 72 -4.52 -13.89 9.15
C PRO A 72 -3.75 -12.59 8.91
N PHE A 73 -3.71 -11.73 9.93
CA PHE A 73 -3.00 -10.46 9.94
C PHE A 73 -2.12 -10.38 11.17
N PHE A 74 -0.91 -9.86 11.00
CA PHE A 74 0.04 -9.65 12.09
C PHE A 74 0.85 -8.39 11.86
N ALA A 75 1.34 -7.83 12.96
CA ALA A 75 2.14 -6.63 12.92
C ALA A 75 3.62 -6.97 12.69
N VAL A 76 4.28 -6.19 11.83
CA VAL A 76 5.74 -6.25 11.61
C VAL A 76 6.39 -4.88 11.84
N PRO A 77 6.26 -4.28 13.04
CA PRO A 77 6.70 -2.89 13.26
C PRO A 77 8.18 -2.74 12.94
N GLY A 78 8.51 -1.70 12.18
CA GLY A 78 9.88 -1.38 11.78
C GLY A 78 10.47 -2.25 10.66
N LEU A 79 9.86 -3.38 10.29
CA LEU A 79 10.35 -4.22 9.19
C LEU A 79 10.11 -3.56 7.82
N VAL A 80 9.04 -2.76 7.72
CA VAL A 80 8.68 -2.05 6.50
C VAL A 80 8.33 -0.61 6.84
N SER A 81 8.80 0.32 6.01
CA SER A 81 8.28 1.69 5.98
C SER A 81 7.80 2.03 4.58
N THR A 82 6.73 2.78 4.50
CA THR A 82 6.21 3.31 3.24
C THR A 82 6.56 4.79 3.09
N GLN A 83 6.59 5.27 1.86
CA GLN A 83 6.62 6.70 1.57
C GLN A 83 5.94 6.95 0.24
N CYS A 84 5.30 8.09 0.11
CA CYS A 84 4.67 8.47 -1.14
C CYS A 84 5.69 9.15 -2.03
N VAL A 85 5.85 8.64 -3.24
CA VAL A 85 6.78 9.15 -4.24
C VAL A 85 5.99 9.57 -5.47
N SER A 86 6.37 10.70 -6.06
CA SER A 86 5.88 11.18 -7.34
C SER A 86 7.08 11.51 -8.21
N ASP A 87 7.19 10.86 -9.36
CA ASP A 87 8.25 11.09 -10.34
C ASP A 87 7.69 11.11 -11.77
N THR A 88 8.56 11.02 -12.78
CA THR A 88 8.17 11.02 -14.20
C THR A 88 7.30 9.83 -14.61
N ASN A 89 7.35 8.72 -13.84
CA ASN A 89 6.59 7.51 -14.10
C ASN A 89 5.24 7.52 -13.34
N GLY A 90 4.99 8.55 -12.51
CA GLY A 90 3.74 8.84 -11.83
C GLY A 90 3.87 8.80 -10.30
N SER A 91 2.75 8.67 -9.58
CA SER A 91 2.78 8.62 -8.11
C SER A 91 2.39 7.26 -7.55
N TYR A 92 3.16 6.79 -6.56
CA TYR A 92 3.03 5.48 -5.96
C TYR A 92 3.46 5.48 -4.48
N LEU A 93 3.12 4.39 -3.78
CA LEU A 93 3.56 4.12 -2.41
C LEU A 93 4.84 3.27 -2.45
N ALA A 94 5.99 3.89 -2.24
CA ALA A 94 7.27 3.19 -2.17
C ALA A 94 7.41 2.46 -0.83
N ALA A 95 7.51 1.13 -0.85
CA ALA A 95 7.76 0.30 0.32
C ALA A 95 9.25 -0.03 0.44
N LYS A 96 9.84 0.29 1.59
CA LYS A 96 11.22 -0.04 1.93
C LYS A 96 11.22 -1.08 3.04
N VAL A 97 11.87 -2.21 2.80
CA VAL A 97 12.15 -3.23 3.81
C VAL A 97 13.40 -2.81 4.60
N HIS A 98 13.35 -2.96 5.92
CA HIS A 98 14.47 -2.79 6.84
C HIS A 98 14.77 -4.17 7.46
N PRO A 99 15.67 -4.95 6.84
CA PRO A 99 15.94 -6.31 7.27
C PRO A 99 16.31 -6.42 8.76
N ASP A 100 15.78 -7.45 9.42
CA ASP A 100 16.14 -7.80 10.78
C ASP A 100 16.18 -9.33 10.96
N ASN A 101 16.11 -9.80 12.21
CA ASN A 101 16.11 -11.23 12.52
C ASN A 101 14.86 -11.97 12.02
N ARG A 102 13.74 -11.26 11.78
CA ARG A 102 12.47 -11.83 11.31
C ARG A 102 12.51 -12.09 9.82
N SER A 103 12.96 -11.12 9.03
CA SER A 103 13.06 -11.28 7.58
C SER A 103 13.94 -10.22 6.92
N ASP A 104 14.42 -10.55 5.72
CA ASP A 104 15.10 -9.68 4.77
C ASP A 104 14.21 -9.23 3.60
N ASP A 105 13.05 -9.87 3.44
CA ASP A 105 12.04 -9.56 2.43
C ASP A 105 10.63 -9.84 2.97
N ILE A 106 9.62 -9.18 2.40
CA ILE A 106 8.20 -9.34 2.75
C ILE A 106 7.38 -9.98 1.62
N GLY A 107 8.00 -10.25 0.47
CA GLY A 107 7.32 -10.68 -0.74
C GLY A 107 6.31 -9.65 -1.23
N GLY A 108 5.23 -10.14 -1.86
CA GLY A 108 4.11 -9.30 -2.30
C GLY A 108 4.15 -8.89 -3.77
N ASP A 109 5.28 -9.11 -4.45
CA ASP A 109 5.38 -8.94 -5.89
C ASP A 109 4.43 -9.89 -6.63
N MET A 110 3.91 -9.42 -7.76
CA MET A 110 3.05 -10.24 -8.60
C MET A 110 3.90 -11.21 -9.44
N VAL A 111 3.61 -12.51 -9.33
CA VAL A 111 4.29 -13.56 -10.09
C VAL A 111 3.27 -14.44 -10.79
N ALA A 112 3.43 -14.66 -12.10
CA ALA A 112 2.62 -15.59 -12.88
C ALA A 112 3.52 -16.49 -13.74
N GLY A 113 3.23 -17.80 -13.78
CA GLY A 113 4.06 -18.75 -14.52
C GLY A 113 5.52 -18.81 -14.05
N GLY A 114 5.81 -18.43 -12.80
CA GLY A 114 7.17 -18.33 -12.26
C GLY A 114 7.93 -17.06 -12.66
N MET A 115 7.32 -16.16 -13.45
CA MET A 115 7.92 -14.91 -13.87
C MET A 115 7.36 -13.73 -13.07
N LEU A 116 8.26 -12.83 -12.66
CA LEU A 116 7.91 -11.56 -12.04
C LEU A 116 7.16 -10.67 -13.05
N ILE A 117 6.00 -10.16 -12.64
CA ILE A 117 5.25 -9.13 -13.36
C ILE A 117 5.59 -7.78 -12.71
N ASP A 118 6.69 -7.18 -13.18
CA ASP A 118 7.30 -6.00 -12.58
C ASP A 118 6.43 -4.74 -12.64
N ASN A 119 5.52 -4.66 -13.61
CA ASN A 119 4.66 -3.51 -13.85
C ASN A 119 3.37 -3.50 -12.99
N TRP A 120 3.21 -4.46 -12.06
CA TRP A 120 2.09 -4.55 -11.11
C TRP A 120 2.47 -4.17 -9.67
N GLY A 121 3.77 -4.04 -9.38
CA GLY A 121 4.26 -3.71 -8.04
C GLY A 121 3.92 -4.78 -6.99
N LEU A 122 3.70 -4.34 -5.76
CA LEU A 122 3.43 -5.18 -4.58
C LEU A 122 1.94 -5.51 -4.43
N ARG A 123 1.27 -5.79 -5.56
CA ARG A 123 -0.19 -5.93 -5.67
C ARG A 123 -0.83 -6.83 -4.61
N LEU A 124 -0.14 -7.91 -4.21
CA LEU A 124 -0.68 -8.89 -3.26
C LEU A 124 -0.77 -8.36 -1.83
N ILE A 125 -0.06 -7.28 -1.52
CA ILE A 125 0.04 -6.68 -0.19
C ILE A 125 -0.24 -5.17 -0.18
N ASP A 126 -0.72 -4.58 -1.29
CA ASP A 126 -1.08 -3.16 -1.40
C ASP A 126 -1.89 -2.70 -0.18
N VAL A 127 -2.98 -3.43 0.12
CA VAL A 127 -3.89 -3.11 1.22
C VAL A 127 -3.20 -3.18 2.57
N SER A 128 -2.38 -4.20 2.80
CA SER A 128 -1.68 -4.40 4.07
C SER A 128 -0.69 -3.26 4.35
N LEU A 129 0.08 -2.86 3.33
CA LEU A 129 1.05 -1.76 3.43
C LEU A 129 0.40 -0.42 3.77
N GLY A 130 -0.84 -0.18 3.29
CA GLY A 130 -1.58 1.05 3.55
C GLY A 130 -2.60 0.98 4.70
N LEU A 131 -2.78 -0.19 5.34
CA LEU A 131 -3.97 -0.44 6.17
C LEU A 131 -4.09 0.52 7.35
N GLY A 132 -2.98 0.78 8.05
CA GLY A 132 -2.95 1.70 9.20
C GLY A 132 -3.44 3.09 8.83
N ASP A 133 -2.92 3.65 7.74
CA ASP A 133 -3.32 4.98 7.26
C ASP A 133 -4.76 4.99 6.73
N ILE A 134 -5.22 3.91 6.11
CA ILE A 134 -6.63 3.80 5.66
C ILE A 134 -7.57 3.89 6.85
N VAL A 135 -7.28 3.19 7.95
CA VAL A 135 -8.07 3.27 9.19
C VAL A 135 -8.08 4.69 9.76
N ASP A 136 -6.92 5.35 9.79
CA ASP A 136 -6.80 6.75 10.24
C ASP A 136 -7.61 7.71 9.36
N VAL A 137 -7.54 7.56 8.04
CA VAL A 137 -8.31 8.37 7.09
C VAL A 137 -9.81 8.15 7.26
N VAL A 138 -10.27 6.91 7.40
CA VAL A 138 -11.69 6.61 7.67
C VAL A 138 -12.16 7.30 8.95
N GLY A 139 -11.35 7.28 10.01
CA GLY A 139 -11.63 8.00 11.24
C GLY A 139 -11.77 9.52 11.06
N GLN A 140 -10.93 10.13 10.22
CA GLN A 140 -11.01 11.56 9.89
C GLN A 140 -12.22 11.90 9.01
N GLN A 141 -12.52 11.07 8.01
CA GLN A 141 -13.70 11.23 7.17
C GLN A 141 -15.00 11.10 7.98
N ALA A 142 -15.07 10.17 8.93
CA ALA A 142 -16.22 10.00 9.81
C ALA A 142 -16.45 11.24 10.68
N LYS A 143 -15.40 11.81 11.28
CA LYS A 143 -15.48 13.07 12.05
C LYS A 143 -15.97 14.22 11.18
N ALA A 144 -15.44 14.36 9.97
CA ALA A 144 -15.84 15.40 9.04
C ALA A 144 -17.29 15.25 8.57
N TYR A 145 -17.75 14.02 8.35
CA TYR A 145 -19.14 13.73 8.00
C TYR A 145 -20.10 14.13 9.12
N LEU A 146 -19.80 13.71 10.36
CA LEU A 146 -20.63 14.05 11.53
C LEU A 146 -20.67 15.55 11.82
N ALA A 147 -19.58 16.28 11.56
CA ALA A 147 -19.53 17.73 11.72
C ALA A 147 -20.38 18.49 10.69
N ARG A 148 -20.60 17.93 9.50
CA ARG A 148 -21.47 18.50 8.44
C ARG A 148 -22.95 18.15 8.61
N ALA A 149 -23.24 17.09 9.36
CA ALA A 149 -24.61 16.64 9.64
C ALA A 149 -25.28 17.41 10.80
N LYS A 150 -24.53 18.31 11.45
CA LYS A 150 -25.05 19.31 12.39
C LYS A 150 -25.30 20.62 11.65
#